data_AF-A0A9L0TA49-F1
#
_entry.id   AF-A0A9L0TA49-F1
#
_cell.length_a   1.000
_cell.length_b   1.000
_cell.length_c   1.000
_cell.angle_alpha   90.00
_cell.angle_beta   90.00
_cell.angle_gamma   90.00
#
_symmetry.space_group_name_H-M   'P 1'
#
loop_
_entity.id
_entity.type
_entity.pdbx_description
1 polymer ?
#
loop_
_entity_poly.entity_id
_entity_poly.type
_entity_poly.pdbx_seq_one_letter_code
_entity_poly.pdbx_strand_id
1 'polypeptide(L)' 'EKILRTARQKKLTYKGTPIRLSADFSAETLQGRREWNDIFKNLKDKNLQPRILYPAKISFKYDGEIKTFPDKN' A
#
# COMPACT_ATOMS: atom_id res chain seq x y z
N GLU A 1 11.16 6.76 -5.68
CA GLU A 1 10.28 5.56 -5.70
C GLU A 1 10.71 4.40 -6.63
N LYS A 2 11.68 4.57 -7.55
CA LYS A 2 12.05 3.49 -8.51
C LYS A 2 12.50 2.19 -7.84
N ILE A 3 13.33 2.27 -6.81
CA ILE A 3 13.85 1.09 -6.08
C ILE A 3 12.71 0.29 -5.43
N LEU A 4 11.79 0.96 -4.73
CA LEU A 4 10.63 0.33 -4.10
C LEU A 4 9.67 -0.28 -5.13
N ARG A 5 9.51 0.35 -6.31
CA ARG A 5 8.71 -0.23 -7.40
C ARG A 5 9.33 -1.52 -7.92
N THR A 6 10.64 -1.53 -8.18
CA THR A 6 11.36 -2.74 -8.61
C THR A 6 11.29 -3.84 -7.55
N ALA A 7 11.43 -3.48 -6.27
CA ALA A 7 11.33 -4.40 -5.14
C ALA A 7 9.94 -5.05 -4.97
N ARG A 8 8.87 -4.40 -5.45
CA ARG A 8 7.51 -4.96 -5.42
C ARG A 8 7.23 -5.93 -6.57
N GLN A 9 7.93 -5.77 -7.70
CA GLN A 9 7.74 -6.60 -8.88
C GLN A 9 8.53 -7.92 -8.83
N LYS A 10 9.65 -7.96 -8.11
CA LYS A 10 10.52 -9.12 -8.03
C LYS A 10 10.86 -9.45 -6.58
N LYS A 11 10.98 -10.75 -6.26
CA LYS A 11 11.46 -11.22 -4.97
C LYS A 11 12.95 -10.86 -4.84
N LEU A 12 13.28 -10.00 -3.88
CA LEU A 12 14.66 -9.64 -3.58
C LEU A 12 15.26 -10.70 -2.66
N THR A 13 16.52 -11.06 -2.93
CA THR A 13 17.29 -11.98 -2.10
C THR A 13 18.63 -11.35 -1.76
N TYR A 14 19.08 -11.51 -0.53
CA TYR A 14 20.40 -11.10 -0.06
C TYR A 14 21.05 -12.27 0.66
N LYS A 15 22.22 -12.70 0.19
CA LYS A 15 22.95 -13.87 0.73
C LYS A 15 22.07 -15.14 0.82
N GLY A 16 21.21 -15.35 -0.17
CA GLY A 16 20.27 -16.49 -0.19
C GLY A 16 18.98 -16.28 0.63
N THR A 17 18.89 -15.25 1.47
CA THR A 17 17.71 -14.97 2.29
C THR A 17 16.76 -14.03 1.55
N PRO A 18 15.45 -14.34 1.45
CA PRO A 18 14.48 -13.42 0.88
C PRO A 18 14.32 -12.18 1.76
N ILE A 19 14.48 -11.00 1.15
CA ILE A 19 14.35 -9.72 1.84
C ILE A 19 13.19 -8.90 1.22
N ARG A 20 12.55 -8.08 2.05
CA ARG A 20 11.47 -7.19 1.62
C ARG A 20 11.85 -5.75 1.94
N LEU A 21 11.96 -4.92 0.90
CA LEU A 21 12.14 -3.49 1.08
C LEU A 21 10.78 -2.84 1.33
N SER A 22 10.68 -2.14 2.45
CA SER A 22 9.55 -1.28 2.80
C SER A 22 10.07 0.15 2.90
N ALA A 23 9.22 1.15 2.66
CA ALA A 23 9.58 2.51 3.03
C ALA A 23 9.63 2.59 4.57
N ASP A 24 10.54 3.38 5.11
CA ASP A 24 10.51 3.71 6.53
C ASP A 24 9.28 4.59 6.80
N PHE A 25 8.46 4.17 7.75
CA PHE A 25 7.19 4.80 8.07
C PHE A 25 7.24 5.21 9.54
N SER A 26 6.87 6.46 9.85
CA SER A 26 6.66 6.87 11.24
C SER A 26 5.60 5.99 11.92
N ALA A 27 5.60 5.94 13.25
CA ALA A 27 4.59 5.19 14.01
C ALA A 27 3.15 5.62 13.65
N GLU A 28 2.91 6.92 13.48
CA GLU A 28 1.63 7.45 12.98
C GLU A 28 1.29 6.93 11.58
N THR A 29 2.25 6.93 10.66
CA THR A 29 2.03 6.44 9.30
C THR A 29 1.74 4.93 9.27
N LEU A 30 2.40 4.16 10.14
CA LEU A 30 2.14 2.74 10.31
C LEU A 30 0.74 2.50 10.88
N GLN A 31 0.31 3.31 11.85
CA GLN A 31 -1.00 3.19 12.47
C GLN A 31 -2.12 3.49 11.47
N GLY A 32 -2.05 4.61 10.75
CA GLY A 32 -3.03 4.95 9.72
C GLY A 32 -3.13 3.88 8.62
N ARG A 33 -2.00 3.30 8.19
CA ARG A 33 -1.98 2.16 7.26
C ARG A 33 -2.64 0.90 7.82
N ARG A 34 -2.54 0.65 9.13
CA ARG A 34 -3.23 -0.50 9.76
C ARG A 34 -4.73 -0.32 9.73
N GLU A 35 -5.22 0.89 9.96
CA GLU A 35 -6.65 1.20 9.89
C GLU A 35 -7.22 0.95 8.48
N TRP A 36 -6.43 1.18 7.44
CA TRP A 36 -6.81 0.86 6.07
C TRP A 36 -6.84 -0.64 5.75
N ASN A 37 -6.29 -1.54 6.58
CA ASN A 37 -6.16 -2.96 6.22
C ASN A 37 -7.51 -3.64 5.94
N ASP A 38 -8.53 -3.40 6.77
CA ASP A 38 -9.83 -4.04 6.60
C ASP A 38 -10.57 -3.46 5.40
N ILE A 39 -10.50 -2.14 5.20
CA ILE A 39 -11.06 -1.47 4.01
C ILE A 39 -10.36 -1.95 2.74
N PHE A 40 -9.04 -2.09 2.76
CA PHE A 40 -8.25 -2.58 1.63
C PHE A 40 -8.66 -3.99 1.23
N LYS A 41 -8.87 -4.90 2.18
CA LYS A 41 -9.39 -6.25 1.92
C LYS A 41 -10.76 -6.17 1.24
N ASN A 42 -11.71 -5.44 1.84
CA ASN A 42 -13.05 -5.27 1.27
C ASN A 42 -13.05 -4.68 -0.15
N LEU A 43 -12.19 -3.69 -0.43
CA LEU A 43 -12.04 -3.11 -1.76
C LEU A 43 -11.42 -4.09 -2.76
N LYS A 44 -10.53 -4.97 -2.30
CA LYS A 44 -9.91 -6.01 -3.12
C LYS A 44 -10.91 -7.11 -3.47
N ASP A 45 -11.75 -7.54 -2.52
CA ASP A 45 -12.85 -8.48 -2.77
C ASP A 45 -13.86 -7.94 -3.80
N LYS A 46 -14.08 -6.62 -3.80
CA LYS A 46 -14.91 -5.93 -4.81
C LYS A 46 -14.20 -5.63 -6.14
N ASN A 47 -12.96 -6.09 -6.32
CA ASN A 47 -12.14 -5.87 -7.51
C ASN A 47 -11.93 -4.38 -7.87
N LEU A 48 -11.93 -3.47 -6.88
CA LEU A 48 -11.79 -2.02 -7.07
C LEU A 48 -10.33 -1.54 -7.21
N GLN A 49 -9.40 -2.49 -7.37
CA GLN A 49 -7.96 -2.23 -7.55
C GLN A 49 -7.37 -1.24 -6.53
N PRO A 50 -7.55 -1.46 -5.21
CA PRO A 50 -7.09 -0.52 -4.20
C PRO A 50 -5.56 -0.39 -4.16
N ARG A 51 -5.08 0.81 -3.84
CA ARG A 51 -3.66 1.15 -3.66
C ARG A 51 -3.49 1.99 -2.39
N ILE A 52 -2.54 1.59 -1.53
CA ILE A 52 -2.12 2.41 -0.39
C ILE A 52 -0.97 3.31 -0.84
N LEU A 53 -1.21 4.62 -0.81
CA LEU A 53 -0.26 5.66 -1.16
C LEU A 53 0.43 6.21 0.09
N TYR A 54 1.62 6.77 -0.10
CA TYR A 54 2.36 7.44 0.98
C TYR A 54 1.69 8.77 1.36
N PRO A 55 1.65 9.16 2.65
CA PRO A 55 2.06 8.38 3.83
C PRO A 55 1.03 7.30 4.21
N ALA A 56 -0.24 7.65 4.36
CA ALA A 56 -1.33 6.74 4.75
C ALA A 56 -2.65 7.07 4.01
N LYS A 57 -2.59 7.20 2.68
CA LYS A 57 -3.78 7.46 1.85
C LYS A 57 -4.22 6.18 1.17
N ILE A 58 -5.52 6.01 0.94
CA ILE A 58 -6.03 4.93 0.10
C ILE A 58 -6.59 5.50 -1.21
N SER A 59 -6.30 4.85 -2.32
CA SER A 59 -6.96 5.12 -3.59
C SER A 59 -7.53 3.85 -4.20
N PHE A 60 -8.66 3.97 -4.90
CA PHE A 60 -9.29 2.87 -5.61
C PHE A 60 -10.07 3.38 -6.81
N LYS A 61 -10.30 2.49 -7.78
CA LYS A 61 -11.10 2.80 -8.97
C LYS A 61 -12.57 2.50 -8.67
N TYR A 62 -13.43 3.49 -8.85
CA TYR A 62 -14.88 3.37 -8.72
C TYR A 62 -15.55 4.08 -9.89
N ASP A 63 -16.39 3.36 -10.62
CA ASP A 63 -17.15 3.88 -11.77
C ASP A 63 -16.27 4.58 -12.82
N GLY A 64 -15.12 3.98 -13.14
CA GLY A 64 -14.16 4.56 -14.11
C GLY A 64 -13.20 5.59 -13.53
N GLU A 65 -13.52 6.21 -12.39
CA GLU A 65 -12.73 7.26 -11.76
C GLU A 65 -11.82 6.74 -10.64
N ILE A 66 -10.68 7.40 -10.41
CA ILE A 66 -9.80 7.11 -9.28
C ILE A 66 -10.19 8.03 -8.12
N LYS A 67 -10.70 7.45 -7.04
CA LYS A 67 -10.98 8.17 -5.79
C LYS A 67 -9.82 7.99 -4.83
N THR A 68 -9.43 9.07 -4.16
CA THR A 68 -8.34 9.07 -3.16
C THR A 68 -8.83 9.69 -1.87
N PHE A 69 -8.59 9.00 -0.76
CA PHE A 69 -8.99 9.44 0.58
C PHE A 69 -7.74 9.60 1.44
N PRO A 70 -7.62 10.71 2.21
CA PRO A 70 -6.56 10.88 3.19
C PRO A 70 -6.73 9.87 4.34
N ASP A 71 -5.79 9.88 5.29
CA ASP A 71 -5.88 9.07 6.48
C ASP A 71 -7.19 9.33 7.25
N LYS A 72 -7.62 8.37 8.09
CA LYS A 72 -8.89 8.47 8.81
C LYS A 72 -8.84 9.48 9.96
N ASN A 73 -7.63 9.89 10.40
CA ASN A 73 -7.43 10.90 11.44
C ASN A 73 -7.47 12.34 10.92
#